data_AF-A0AAV5LV17-F1
#
_entry.id   AF-A0AAV5LV17-F1
#
_cell.length_a   1.000
_cell.length_b   1.000
_cell.length_c   1.000
_cell.angle_alpha   90.00
_cell.angle_beta   90.00
_cell.angle_gamma   90.00
#
_symmetry.space_group_name_H-M   'P 1'
#
loop_
_entity.id
_entity.type
_entity.pdbx_description
1 polymer ?
#
loop_
_entity_poly.entity_id
_entity_poly.type
_entity_poly.pdbx_seq_one_letter_code
_entity_poly.pdbx_strand_id
1 'polypeptide(L)'
;MSLSYSTIAWTASVAKGVQPDVQYGYKASTTAGTVFNFFGALGDVAFAYAGHNVVLEIQATIPSTPEKPSKGPMWRGVILAYIVVALCYFPVSLIGYWVFGNSIDDNILITLEKPAWLIAMANMFVVVHVIGSYQVYAMAVFDMMETVLVKKLHFKPSIMLRFVVRNIYVAFTMFVAITFPFFGGLLSFFGGFAFAPTTYFLPCIMWLAIYKPRRFSLSWWTNWICIVLGVLLMIVAPIGALRQIISKAKDYQFYS
;
A
#
# COMPACT_ATOMS: atom_id res chain seq x y z
N MET A 1 7.21 -6.84 -14.24
CA MET A 1 7.78 -5.58 -13.71
C MET A 1 7.94 -5.63 -12.19
N SER A 2 6.88 -5.87 -11.42
CA SER A 2 7.00 -5.98 -9.95
C SER A 2 7.94 -7.11 -9.50
N LEU A 3 7.80 -8.29 -10.11
CA LEU A 3 8.71 -9.43 -9.91
C LEU A 3 10.16 -9.09 -10.29
N SER A 4 10.36 -8.27 -11.32
CA SER A 4 11.68 -7.96 -11.86
C SER A 4 12.45 -7.06 -10.91
N TYR A 5 11.84 -5.97 -10.43
CA TYR A 5 12.51 -5.09 -9.47
C TYR A 5 12.69 -5.75 -8.10
N SER A 6 11.71 -6.55 -7.64
CA SER A 6 11.85 -7.27 -6.36
C SER A 6 12.98 -8.30 -6.45
N THR A 7 13.08 -9.01 -7.59
CA THR A 7 14.20 -9.92 -7.86
C THR A 7 15.54 -9.22 -7.84
N ILE A 8 15.64 -8.07 -8.52
CA ILE A 8 16.87 -7.25 -8.48
C ILE A 8 17.19 -6.82 -7.05
N ALA A 9 16.21 -6.36 -6.29
CA ALA A 9 16.42 -5.88 -4.92
C ALA A 9 17.00 -6.96 -4.00
N TRP A 10 16.39 -8.15 -3.96
CA TRP A 10 16.91 -9.21 -3.07
C TRP A 10 18.19 -9.85 -3.61
N THR A 11 18.31 -10.09 -4.93
CA THR A 11 19.53 -10.69 -5.51
C THR A 11 20.74 -9.77 -5.38
N ALA A 12 20.57 -8.46 -5.60
CA ALA A 12 21.63 -7.48 -5.40
C ALA A 12 22.03 -7.38 -3.92
N SER A 13 21.05 -7.49 -3.01
CA SER A 13 21.32 -7.53 -1.57
C SER A 13 22.16 -8.75 -1.19
N VAL A 14 21.80 -9.94 -1.68
CA VAL A 14 22.61 -11.16 -1.48
C VAL A 14 24.04 -10.98 -2.02
N ALA A 15 24.16 -10.45 -3.24
CA ALA A 15 25.46 -10.25 -3.88
C ALA A 15 26.35 -9.23 -3.15
N LYS A 16 25.75 -8.22 -2.51
CA LYS A 16 26.48 -7.23 -1.70
C LYS A 16 27.04 -7.84 -0.41
N GLY A 17 26.40 -8.90 0.10
CA GLY A 17 26.80 -9.60 1.32
C GLY A 17 26.57 -8.76 2.58
N VAL A 18 26.60 -9.43 3.74
CA VAL A 18 26.41 -8.79 5.06
C VAL A 18 27.48 -7.71 5.25
N GLN A 19 27.05 -6.48 5.55
CA GLN A 19 27.96 -5.35 5.71
C GLN A 19 28.79 -5.46 7.01
N PRO A 20 30.01 -4.90 7.07
CA PRO A 20 30.95 -5.15 8.17
C PRO A 20 30.56 -4.59 9.55
N ASP A 21 29.49 -3.80 9.69
CA ASP A 21 29.01 -3.24 10.98
C ASP A 21 27.49 -3.34 11.15
N VAL A 22 26.88 -4.42 10.66
CA VAL A 22 25.41 -4.56 10.72
C VAL A 22 24.93 -4.77 12.15
N GLN A 23 24.11 -3.84 12.61
CA GLN A 23 23.37 -3.98 13.86
C GLN A 23 21.99 -4.55 13.60
N TYR A 24 21.65 -5.60 14.32
CA TYR A 24 20.30 -6.18 14.36
C TYR A 24 19.64 -5.81 15.68
N GLY A 25 18.42 -5.26 15.62
CA GLY A 25 17.67 -4.93 16.82
C GLY A 25 16.70 -3.78 16.60
N TYR A 26 16.36 -3.08 17.68
CA TYR A 26 15.48 -1.93 17.59
C TYR A 26 16.27 -0.69 17.14
N LYS A 27 15.78 -0.02 16.09
CA LYS A 27 16.35 1.26 15.64
C LYS A 27 16.25 2.38 16.69
N ALA A 28 15.26 2.32 17.58
CA ALA A 28 15.06 3.33 18.60
C ALA A 28 15.69 2.93 19.93
N SER A 29 16.39 3.87 20.57
CA SER A 29 17.02 3.67 21.88
C SER A 29 16.04 3.71 23.06
N THR A 30 14.84 4.29 22.86
CA THR A 30 13.82 4.43 23.90
C THR A 30 12.68 3.42 23.71
N THR A 31 12.09 2.95 24.81
CA THR A 31 10.94 2.03 24.77
C THR A 31 9.75 2.63 24.02
N ALA A 32 9.43 3.91 24.29
CA ALA A 32 8.40 4.64 23.55
C ALA A 32 8.77 4.73 22.05
N GLY A 33 10.04 5.03 21.76
CA GLY A 33 10.72 4.81 20.49
C GLY A 33 10.23 3.60 19.71
N THR A 34 10.49 2.44 20.30
CA THR A 34 10.21 1.12 19.74
C THR A 34 8.72 0.88 19.55
N VAL A 35 7.88 1.25 20.50
CA VAL A 35 6.42 1.04 20.43
C VAL A 35 5.81 1.80 19.25
N PHE A 36 6.15 3.08 19.07
CA PHE A 36 5.62 3.85 17.94
C PHE A 36 6.17 3.36 16.59
N ASN A 37 7.42 2.88 16.55
CA ASN A 37 7.96 2.26 15.33
C ASN A 37 7.20 0.96 15.00
N PHE A 38 6.87 0.16 16.01
CA PHE A 38 6.04 -1.04 15.84
C PHE A 38 4.65 -0.69 15.32
N PHE A 39 4.00 0.35 15.86
CA PHE A 39 2.72 0.83 15.33
C PHE A 39 2.83 1.29 13.87
N GLY A 40 3.90 2.01 13.52
CA GLY A 40 4.16 2.40 12.15
C GLY A 40 4.30 1.18 11.22
N ALA A 41 5.09 0.18 11.63
CA ALA A 41 5.30 -1.05 10.86
C ALA A 41 3.99 -1.84 10.62
N LEU A 42 3.07 -1.85 11.59
CA LEU A 42 1.74 -2.45 11.38
C LEU A 42 0.97 -1.76 10.25
N GLY A 43 1.08 -0.43 10.14
CA GLY A 43 0.52 0.34 9.03
C GLY A 43 1.17 -0.01 7.69
N ASP A 44 2.49 -0.15 7.63
CA ASP A 44 3.21 -0.53 6.41
C ASP A 44 2.79 -1.92 5.92
N VAL A 45 2.63 -2.88 6.85
CA VAL A 45 2.12 -4.21 6.52
C VAL A 45 0.69 -4.13 6.00
N ALA A 46 -0.19 -3.34 6.64
CA ALA A 46 -1.56 -3.16 6.17
C ALA A 46 -1.60 -2.53 4.76
N PHE A 47 -0.74 -1.56 4.49
CA PHE A 47 -0.60 -0.95 3.16
C PHE A 47 -0.11 -1.96 2.12
N ALA A 48 0.86 -2.81 2.48
CA ALA A 48 1.47 -3.76 1.55
C ALA A 48 0.46 -4.74 0.93
N TYR A 49 -0.64 -5.03 1.64
CA TYR A 49 -1.73 -5.91 1.20
C TYR A 49 -3.02 -5.16 0.80
N ALA A 50 -2.94 -3.86 0.51
CA ALA A 50 -4.08 -2.99 0.20
C ALA A 50 -4.60 -3.08 -1.26
N GLY A 51 -4.91 -4.29 -1.73
CA GLY A 51 -5.48 -4.52 -3.08
C GLY A 51 -7.00 -4.50 -3.18
N HIS A 52 -7.71 -4.39 -2.06
CA HIS A 52 -9.15 -4.66 -1.97
C HIS A 52 -10.03 -3.61 -2.63
N ASN A 53 -9.56 -2.37 -2.74
CA ASN A 53 -10.30 -1.25 -3.30
C ASN A 53 -10.46 -1.31 -4.83
N VAL A 54 -9.71 -2.17 -5.52
CA VAL A 54 -9.82 -2.38 -6.97
C VAL A 54 -10.44 -3.74 -7.34
N VAL A 55 -10.84 -4.51 -6.33
CA VAL A 55 -11.40 -5.86 -6.51
C VAL A 55 -12.68 -5.81 -7.34
N LEU A 56 -13.54 -4.81 -7.13
CA LEU A 56 -14.82 -4.70 -7.86
C LEU A 56 -14.59 -4.31 -9.32
N GLU A 57 -13.64 -3.42 -9.58
CA GLU A 57 -13.23 -2.97 -10.90
C GLU A 57 -12.63 -4.13 -11.69
N ILE A 58 -11.74 -4.91 -11.09
CA ILE A 58 -11.18 -6.13 -11.70
C ILE A 58 -12.31 -7.13 -11.96
N GLN A 59 -13.16 -7.39 -10.96
CA GLN A 59 -14.24 -8.38 -11.10
C GLN A 59 -15.26 -7.99 -12.17
N ALA A 60 -15.51 -6.69 -12.37
CA ALA A 60 -16.40 -6.18 -13.41
C ALA A 60 -15.88 -6.45 -14.84
N THR A 61 -14.56 -6.62 -15.00
CA THR A 61 -13.96 -6.96 -16.32
C THR A 61 -13.95 -8.46 -16.62
N ILE A 62 -14.21 -9.31 -15.62
CA ILE A 62 -14.24 -10.77 -15.81
C ILE A 62 -15.57 -11.15 -16.47
N PRO A 63 -15.56 -11.85 -17.62
CA PRO A 63 -16.77 -12.34 -18.26
C PRO A 63 -17.59 -13.19 -17.28
N SER A 64 -18.84 -12.80 -17.05
CA SER A 64 -19.75 -13.51 -16.17
C SER A 64 -21.09 -13.73 -16.85
N THR A 65 -21.67 -14.89 -16.58
CA THR A 65 -23.03 -15.27 -16.99
C THR A 65 -23.78 -15.76 -15.75
N PRO A 66 -25.13 -15.78 -15.74
CA PRO A 66 -25.88 -16.32 -14.61
C PRO A 66 -25.46 -17.76 -14.23
N GLU A 67 -25.03 -18.55 -15.23
CA GLU A 67 -24.57 -19.93 -15.05
C GLU A 67 -23.10 -20.04 -14.59
N LYS A 68 -22.27 -19.05 -14.93
CA LYS A 68 -20.83 -18.99 -14.57
C LYS A 68 -20.53 -17.67 -13.87
N PRO A 69 -20.68 -17.61 -12.53
CA PRO A 69 -20.42 -16.39 -11.77
C PRO A 69 -18.93 -16.04 -11.75
N SER A 70 -18.60 -14.75 -11.80
CA SER A 70 -17.21 -14.23 -11.75
C SER A 70 -16.47 -14.57 -10.45
N LYS A 71 -17.18 -14.98 -9.39
CA LYS A 71 -16.61 -15.35 -8.08
C LYS A 71 -15.54 -16.44 -8.18
N GLY A 72 -15.76 -17.46 -9.01
CA GLY A 72 -14.82 -18.59 -9.13
C GLY A 72 -13.46 -18.17 -9.72
N PRO A 73 -13.44 -17.58 -10.92
CA PRO A 73 -12.23 -17.01 -11.50
C PRO A 73 -11.56 -15.97 -10.61
N MET A 74 -12.35 -15.09 -9.97
CA MET A 74 -11.83 -14.06 -9.07
C MET A 74 -11.08 -14.66 -7.88
N TRP A 75 -11.64 -15.68 -7.24
CA TRP A 75 -11.02 -16.38 -6.11
C TRP A 75 -9.66 -17.01 -6.48
N ARG A 76 -9.58 -17.65 -7.66
CA ARG A 76 -8.32 -18.21 -8.17
C ARG A 76 -7.29 -17.12 -8.45
N GLY A 77 -7.73 -16.01 -9.04
CA GLY A 77 -6.90 -14.83 -9.29
C GLY A 77 -6.32 -14.24 -8.00
N VAL A 78 -7.15 -14.09 -6.97
CA VAL A 78 -6.72 -13.60 -5.64
C VAL A 78 -5.70 -14.54 -5.01
N ILE A 79 -5.94 -15.85 -5.00
CA ILE A 79 -4.97 -16.82 -4.45
C ILE A 79 -3.60 -16.69 -5.14
N LEU A 80 -3.60 -16.68 -6.47
CA LEU A 80 -2.36 -16.56 -7.24
C LEU A 80 -1.67 -15.21 -6.95
N ALA A 81 -2.43 -14.12 -6.89
CA ALA A 81 -1.91 -12.80 -6.58
C ALA A 81 -1.21 -12.77 -5.21
N TYR A 82 -1.83 -13.33 -4.16
CA TYR A 82 -1.23 -13.38 -2.82
C TYR A 82 0.02 -14.26 -2.76
N ILE A 83 0.08 -15.37 -3.51
CA ILE A 83 1.30 -16.18 -3.64
C ILE A 83 2.42 -15.35 -4.28
N VAL A 84 2.12 -14.66 -5.37
CA VAL A 84 3.11 -13.81 -6.07
C VAL A 84 3.58 -12.65 -5.19
N VAL A 85 2.67 -12.03 -4.43
CA VAL A 85 2.99 -10.98 -3.45
C VAL A 85 3.93 -11.53 -2.37
N ALA A 86 3.63 -12.70 -1.79
CA ALA A 86 4.49 -13.34 -0.80
C ALA A 86 5.90 -13.60 -1.36
N LEU A 87 6.00 -14.12 -2.60
CA LEU A 87 7.28 -14.35 -3.28
C LEU A 87 8.06 -13.06 -3.57
N CYS A 88 7.40 -11.91 -3.67
CA CYS A 88 8.07 -10.62 -3.83
C CYS A 88 8.51 -10.03 -2.49
N TYR A 89 7.63 -10.04 -1.48
CA TYR A 89 7.86 -9.32 -0.23
C TYR A 89 8.79 -10.07 0.71
N PHE A 90 8.56 -11.36 0.96
CA PHE A 90 9.34 -12.09 1.96
C PHE A 90 10.84 -12.13 1.63
N PRO A 91 11.28 -12.44 0.41
CA PRO A 91 12.71 -12.42 0.10
C PRO A 91 13.32 -11.03 0.27
N VAL A 92 12.65 -9.97 -0.20
CA VAL A 92 13.15 -8.60 -0.09
C VAL A 92 13.26 -8.16 1.37
N SER A 93 12.24 -8.43 2.19
CA SER A 93 12.23 -8.05 3.60
C SER A 93 13.23 -8.86 4.43
N LEU A 94 13.27 -10.19 4.27
CA LEU A 94 14.14 -11.06 5.05
C LEU A 94 15.62 -10.89 4.67
N ILE A 95 15.93 -10.93 3.38
CA ILE A 95 17.31 -10.78 2.90
C ILE A 95 17.78 -9.34 3.09
N GLY A 96 16.94 -8.36 2.79
CA GLY A 96 17.28 -6.94 2.98
C GLY A 96 17.63 -6.65 4.44
N TYR A 97 16.81 -7.11 5.38
CA TYR A 97 17.11 -6.93 6.80
C TYR A 97 18.32 -7.75 7.25
N TRP A 98 18.52 -8.96 6.72
CA TRP A 98 19.71 -9.77 7.02
C TRP A 98 21.00 -9.13 6.51
N VAL A 99 20.97 -8.42 5.39
CA VAL A 99 22.17 -7.82 4.79
C VAL A 99 22.49 -6.44 5.38
N PHE A 100 21.47 -5.63 5.66
CA PHE A 100 21.63 -4.22 6.05
C PHE A 100 21.25 -3.91 7.50
N GLY A 101 20.50 -4.79 8.16
CA GLY A 101 20.01 -4.59 9.54
C GLY A 101 19.33 -3.23 9.74
N ASN A 102 19.74 -2.52 10.78
CA ASN A 102 19.19 -1.21 11.14
C ASN A 102 19.48 -0.09 10.11
N SER A 103 20.44 -0.27 9.22
CA SER A 103 20.81 0.71 8.20
C SER A 103 19.90 0.70 6.96
N ILE A 104 18.88 -0.15 6.93
CA ILE A 104 17.95 -0.22 5.81
C ILE A 104 17.05 1.02 5.72
N ASP A 105 16.94 1.61 4.54
CA ASP A 105 16.01 2.70 4.23
C ASP A 105 14.61 2.16 3.88
N ASP A 106 13.61 3.04 3.91
CA ASP A 106 12.24 2.72 3.49
C ASP A 106 12.19 2.19 2.04
N ASN A 107 13.12 2.65 1.19
CA ASN A 107 13.34 2.12 -0.15
C ASN A 107 14.71 1.42 -0.23
N ILE A 108 14.69 0.09 -0.29
CA ILE A 108 15.89 -0.75 -0.34
C ILE A 108 16.83 -0.44 -1.51
N LEU A 109 16.32 0.12 -2.62
CA LEU A 109 17.15 0.50 -3.76
C LEU A 109 18.11 1.65 -3.44
N ILE A 110 17.77 2.48 -2.46
CA ILE A 110 18.63 3.55 -1.95
C ILE A 110 19.78 2.93 -1.14
N THR A 111 19.48 1.96 -0.27
CA THR A 111 20.46 1.27 0.58
C THR A 111 21.47 0.42 -0.21
N LEU A 112 21.15 0.01 -1.45
CA LEU A 112 22.08 -0.74 -2.30
C LEU A 112 23.31 0.07 -2.71
N GLU A 113 23.20 1.38 -2.94
CA GLU A 113 24.25 2.33 -3.37
C GLU A 113 25.00 2.00 -4.69
N LYS A 114 25.37 0.74 -4.95
CA LYS A 114 26.13 0.26 -6.11
C LYS A 114 25.65 -1.13 -6.56
N PRO A 115 25.78 -1.48 -7.85
CA PRO A 115 26.20 -0.64 -8.98
C PRO A 115 25.04 0.24 -9.52
N ALA A 116 25.37 1.47 -9.94
CA ALA A 116 24.37 2.47 -10.33
C ALA A 116 23.48 2.05 -11.52
N TRP A 117 24.01 1.31 -12.49
CA TRP A 117 23.24 0.86 -13.66
C TRP A 117 22.11 -0.10 -13.26
N LEU A 118 22.34 -0.96 -12.27
CA LEU A 118 21.36 -1.93 -11.79
C LEU A 118 20.24 -1.25 -11.01
N ILE A 119 20.60 -0.26 -10.19
CA ILE A 119 19.65 0.60 -9.46
C ILE A 119 18.81 1.41 -10.45
N ALA A 120 19.44 2.00 -11.48
CA ALA A 120 18.72 2.74 -12.53
C ALA A 120 17.73 1.85 -13.29
N MET A 121 18.13 0.62 -13.64
CA MET A 121 17.24 -0.35 -14.27
C MET A 121 16.07 -0.73 -13.36
N ALA A 122 16.31 -0.99 -12.08
CA ALA A 122 15.26 -1.29 -11.11
C ALA A 122 14.27 -0.12 -10.96
N ASN A 123 14.77 1.11 -10.86
CA ASN A 123 13.96 2.32 -10.82
C ASN A 123 13.13 2.50 -12.09
N MET A 124 13.67 2.21 -13.28
CA MET A 124 12.90 2.23 -14.53
C MET A 124 11.74 1.23 -14.50
N PHE A 125 11.97 0.01 -14.00
CA PHE A 125 10.89 -0.98 -13.86
C PHE A 125 9.82 -0.54 -12.86
N VAL A 126 10.21 0.10 -11.76
CA VAL A 126 9.27 0.72 -10.82
C VAL A 126 8.45 1.80 -11.51
N VAL A 127 9.07 2.73 -12.25
CA VAL A 127 8.34 3.79 -12.98
C VAL A 127 7.33 3.21 -13.95
N VAL A 128 7.73 2.27 -14.81
CA VAL A 128 6.82 1.63 -15.78
C VAL A 128 5.65 0.94 -15.07
N HIS A 129 5.93 0.23 -13.98
CA HIS A 129 4.89 -0.42 -13.19
C HIS A 129 3.92 0.59 -12.55
N VAL A 130 4.45 1.64 -11.91
CA VAL A 130 3.65 2.65 -11.18
C VAL A 130 2.78 3.45 -12.15
N ILE A 131 3.26 3.76 -13.36
CA ILE A 131 2.43 4.42 -14.39
C ILE A 131 1.20 3.56 -14.72
N GLY A 132 1.39 2.26 -14.93
CA GLY A 132 0.29 1.34 -15.20
C GLY A 132 -0.69 1.23 -14.02
N SER A 133 -0.16 1.02 -12.81
CA SER A 133 -0.96 0.94 -11.59
C SER A 133 -1.75 2.22 -11.34
N TYR A 134 -1.14 3.39 -11.53
CA TYR A 134 -1.79 4.69 -11.34
C TYR A 134 -3.07 4.81 -12.17
N GLN A 135 -3.05 4.36 -13.44
CA GLN A 135 -4.24 4.41 -14.29
C GLN A 135 -5.39 3.57 -13.72
N VAL A 136 -5.10 2.37 -13.20
CA VAL A 136 -6.14 1.49 -12.63
C VAL A 136 -6.75 2.11 -11.38
N TYR A 137 -5.93 2.63 -10.46
CA TYR A 137 -6.41 3.22 -9.21
C TYR A 137 -7.09 4.59 -9.42
N ALA A 138 -6.58 5.42 -10.33
CA ALA A 138 -7.10 6.76 -10.57
C ALA A 138 -8.49 6.74 -11.24
N MET A 139 -8.82 5.69 -12.01
CA MET A 139 -10.11 5.58 -12.70
C MET A 139 -11.31 5.65 -11.75
N ALA A 140 -11.25 4.96 -10.60
CA ALA A 140 -12.32 5.02 -9.60
C ALA A 140 -12.49 6.42 -9.01
N VAL A 141 -11.37 7.12 -8.78
CA VAL A 141 -11.38 8.50 -8.27
C VAL A 141 -11.95 9.46 -9.32
N PHE A 142 -11.54 9.32 -10.58
CA PHE A 142 -12.07 10.12 -11.68
C PHE A 142 -13.56 9.93 -11.86
N ASP A 143 -14.06 8.69 -11.80
CA ASP A 143 -15.49 8.40 -11.91
C ASP A 143 -16.29 9.00 -10.74
N MET A 144 -15.76 8.94 -9.52
CA MET A 144 -16.36 9.58 -8.35
C MET A 144 -16.44 11.10 -8.49
N MET A 145 -15.34 11.75 -8.89
CA MET A 145 -15.29 13.21 -9.09
C MET A 145 -16.23 13.66 -10.22
N GLU A 146 -16.21 12.97 -11.36
CA GLU A 146 -17.10 13.23 -12.50
C GLU A 146 -18.57 13.06 -12.08
N THR A 147 -18.90 12.01 -11.32
CA THR A 147 -20.25 11.75 -10.81
C THR A 147 -20.75 12.90 -9.91
N VAL A 148 -19.91 13.39 -9.00
CA VAL A 148 -20.29 14.54 -8.14
C VAL A 148 -20.51 15.79 -8.97
N LEU A 149 -19.62 16.10 -9.91
CA LEU A 149 -19.72 17.29 -10.76
C LEU A 149 -20.97 17.26 -11.65
N VAL A 150 -21.27 16.12 -12.27
CA VAL A 150 -22.42 16.00 -13.18
C VAL A 150 -23.73 15.87 -12.41
N LYS A 151 -23.81 14.99 -11.40
CA LYS A 151 -25.09 14.68 -10.73
C LYS A 151 -25.44 15.64 -9.60
N LYS A 152 -24.47 16.15 -8.84
CA LYS A 152 -24.74 17.08 -7.72
C LYS A 152 -24.58 18.54 -8.13
N LEU A 153 -23.55 18.85 -8.91
CA LEU A 153 -23.23 20.23 -9.31
C LEU A 153 -23.78 20.60 -10.70
N HIS A 154 -24.51 19.69 -11.35
CA HIS A 154 -25.22 19.91 -12.62
C HIS A 154 -24.34 20.42 -13.77
N PHE A 155 -23.03 20.11 -13.76
CA PHE A 155 -22.17 20.40 -14.89
C PHE A 155 -22.52 19.53 -16.10
N LYS A 156 -22.42 20.11 -17.30
CA LYS A 156 -22.64 19.35 -18.54
C LYS A 156 -21.50 18.32 -18.73
N PRO A 157 -21.81 17.03 -18.92
CA PRO A 157 -20.78 16.03 -19.20
C PRO A 157 -20.14 16.35 -20.55
N SER A 158 -18.88 16.81 -20.52
CA SER A 158 -18.12 17.21 -21.70
C SER A 158 -16.70 16.68 -21.63
N ILE A 159 -16.07 16.49 -22.79
CA ILE A 159 -14.67 16.06 -22.88
C ILE A 159 -13.75 17.06 -22.15
N MET A 160 -14.07 18.36 -22.26
CA MET A 160 -13.33 19.42 -21.56
C MET A 160 -13.43 19.30 -20.04
N LEU A 161 -14.62 19.02 -19.49
CA LEU A 161 -14.79 18.79 -18.05
C LEU A 161 -13.92 17.63 -17.57
N ARG A 162 -13.95 16.49 -18.28
CA ARG A 162 -13.13 15.32 -17.94
C ARG A 162 -11.64 15.65 -18.00
N PHE A 163 -11.21 16.35 -19.04
CA PHE A 163 -9.81 16.76 -19.20
C PHE A 163 -9.35 17.66 -18.05
N VAL A 164 -10.12 18.68 -17.70
CA VAL A 164 -9.79 19.63 -16.64
C VAL A 164 -9.74 18.93 -15.28
N VAL A 165 -10.76 18.14 -14.93
CA VAL A 165 -10.85 17.45 -13.64
C VAL A 165 -9.69 16.50 -13.42
N ARG A 166 -9.35 15.70 -14.45
CA ARG A 166 -8.23 14.74 -14.37
C ARG A 166 -6.89 15.44 -14.22
N ASN A 167 -6.63 16.49 -15.00
CA ASN A 167 -5.38 17.23 -14.90
C ASN A 167 -5.24 17.95 -13.56
N ILE A 168 -6.32 18.55 -13.03
CA ILE A 168 -6.30 19.18 -11.71
C ILE A 168 -6.00 18.13 -10.62
N TYR A 169 -6.62 16.95 -10.70
CA TYR A 169 -6.34 15.88 -9.74
C TYR A 169 -4.87 15.42 -9.81
N VAL A 170 -4.35 15.18 -11.01
CA VAL A 170 -2.94 14.79 -11.20
C VAL A 170 -2.01 15.87 -10.65
N ALA A 171 -2.23 17.14 -11.03
CA ALA A 171 -1.42 18.26 -10.55
C ALA A 171 -1.48 18.42 -9.03
N PHE A 172 -2.65 18.22 -8.42
CA PHE A 172 -2.82 18.25 -6.98
C PHE A 172 -2.03 17.11 -6.30
N THR A 173 -2.15 15.87 -6.79
CA THR A 173 -1.40 14.74 -6.23
C THR A 173 0.10 14.90 -6.39
N MET A 174 0.56 15.47 -7.51
CA MET A 174 1.97 15.82 -7.74
C MET A 174 2.46 16.87 -6.74
N PHE A 175 1.67 17.93 -6.53
CA PHE A 175 2.00 18.97 -5.55
C PHE A 175 2.15 18.40 -4.13
N VAL A 176 1.20 17.55 -3.71
CA VAL A 176 1.25 16.87 -2.40
C VAL A 176 2.48 15.97 -2.30
N ALA A 177 2.80 15.21 -3.35
CA ALA A 177 3.97 14.32 -3.37
C ALA A 177 5.30 15.07 -3.25
N ILE A 178 5.43 16.25 -3.87
CA ILE A 178 6.62 17.10 -3.76
C ILE A 178 6.70 17.74 -2.37
N THR A 179 5.56 18.16 -1.81
CA THR A 179 5.49 18.83 -0.51
C THR A 179 5.85 17.88 0.64
N PHE A 180 5.37 16.63 0.61
CA PHE A 180 5.54 15.67 1.71
C PHE A 180 6.28 14.41 1.25
N PRO A 181 7.63 14.44 1.10
CA PRO A 181 8.38 13.28 0.62
C PRO A 181 8.66 12.22 1.71
N PHE A 182 7.76 12.05 2.68
CA PHE A 182 7.93 11.09 3.78
C PHE A 182 7.35 9.72 3.43
N PHE A 183 7.99 9.03 2.48
CA PHE A 183 7.46 7.78 1.88
C PHE A 183 6.96 6.76 2.92
N GLY A 184 7.81 6.23 3.80
CA GLY A 184 7.39 5.23 4.80
C GLY A 184 6.33 5.74 5.77
N GLY A 185 6.43 7.00 6.21
CA GLY A 185 5.43 7.62 7.08
C GLY A 185 4.05 7.72 6.42
N LEU A 186 3.99 8.11 5.14
CA LEU A 186 2.72 8.19 4.40
C LEU A 186 2.14 6.80 4.12
N LEU A 187 2.97 5.83 3.75
CA LEU A 187 2.53 4.44 3.55
C LEU A 187 1.90 3.88 4.82
N SER A 188 2.59 4.01 5.94
CA SER A 188 2.10 3.58 7.24
C SER A 188 0.79 4.29 7.63
N PHE A 189 0.73 5.62 7.44
CA PHE A 189 -0.45 6.41 7.77
C PHE A 189 -1.67 5.97 6.97
N PHE A 190 -1.56 5.89 5.64
CA PHE A 190 -2.69 5.48 4.79
C PHE A 190 -3.02 3.99 4.93
N GLY A 191 -2.02 3.14 5.20
CA GLY A 191 -2.20 1.74 5.58
C GLY A 191 -3.14 1.56 6.78
N GLY A 192 -2.90 2.32 7.84
CA GLY A 192 -3.77 2.35 9.01
C GLY A 192 -5.09 3.08 8.77
N PHE A 193 -5.05 4.34 8.38
CA PHE A 193 -6.23 5.20 8.36
C PHE A 193 -7.22 4.87 7.24
N ALA A 194 -6.73 4.66 6.00
CA ALA A 194 -7.60 4.48 4.83
C ALA A 194 -7.84 3.00 4.51
N PHE A 195 -6.80 2.17 4.61
CA PHE A 195 -6.90 0.76 4.23
C PHE A 195 -7.41 -0.14 5.35
N ALA A 196 -7.17 0.16 6.64
CA ALA A 196 -7.75 -0.64 7.72
C ALA A 196 -9.29 -0.70 7.67
N PRO A 197 -10.02 0.42 7.46
CA PRO A 197 -11.47 0.39 7.25
C PRO A 197 -11.92 -0.43 6.05
N THR A 198 -11.37 -0.11 4.89
CA THR A 198 -11.85 -0.64 3.61
C THR A 198 -11.51 -2.12 3.44
N THR A 199 -10.44 -2.59 4.09
CA THR A 199 -9.95 -3.97 3.96
C THR A 199 -10.38 -4.86 5.14
N TYR A 200 -10.21 -4.41 6.38
CA TYR A 200 -10.28 -5.32 7.53
C TYR A 200 -11.61 -5.30 8.26
N PHE A 201 -12.28 -4.15 8.41
CA PHE A 201 -13.50 -4.09 9.23
C PHE A 201 -14.79 -3.84 8.44
N LEU A 202 -14.81 -2.96 7.43
CA LEU A 202 -16.05 -2.67 6.70
C LEU A 202 -16.62 -3.91 5.99
N PRO A 203 -15.83 -4.71 5.24
CA PRO A 203 -16.35 -5.93 4.60
C PRO A 203 -16.88 -6.94 5.63
N CYS A 204 -16.24 -7.04 6.79
CA CYS A 204 -16.67 -7.92 7.88
C CYS A 204 -17.99 -7.48 8.51
N ILE A 205 -18.18 -6.18 8.73
CA ILE A 205 -19.46 -5.61 9.20
C ILE A 205 -20.55 -5.87 8.17
N MET A 206 -20.27 -5.61 6.89
CA MET A 206 -21.22 -5.87 5.79
C MET A 206 -21.60 -7.35 5.73
N TRP A 207 -20.63 -8.26 5.87
CA TRP A 207 -20.88 -9.70 5.90
C TRP A 207 -21.78 -10.12 7.06
N LEU A 208 -21.51 -9.62 8.27
CA LEU A 208 -22.32 -9.90 9.46
C LEU A 208 -23.75 -9.33 9.33
N ALA A 209 -23.91 -8.15 8.72
CA ALA A 209 -25.20 -7.49 8.54
C ALA A 209 -26.07 -8.14 7.45
N ILE A 210 -25.46 -8.51 6.32
CA ILE A 210 -26.17 -9.04 5.14
C ILE A 210 -26.41 -10.55 5.28
N TYR A 211 -25.35 -11.33 5.54
CA TYR A 211 -25.43 -12.79 5.51
C TYR A 211 -25.88 -13.41 6.84
N LYS A 212 -25.77 -12.65 7.95
CA LYS A 212 -26.19 -13.06 9.30
C LYS A 212 -25.75 -14.50 9.65
N PRO A 213 -24.43 -14.81 9.65
CA PRO A 213 -23.95 -16.15 9.95
C PRO A 213 -24.39 -16.59 11.35
N ARG A 214 -24.50 -17.92 11.56
CA ARG A 214 -24.86 -18.48 12.87
C ARG A 214 -23.94 -17.93 13.96
N ARG A 215 -24.55 -17.45 15.05
CA ARG A 215 -23.80 -16.94 16.21
C ARG A 215 -22.86 -18.04 16.72
N PHE A 216 -21.63 -17.65 17.07
CA PHE A 216 -20.55 -18.56 17.48
C PHE A 216 -20.01 -19.51 16.40
N SER A 217 -20.40 -19.35 15.13
CA SER A 217 -19.71 -20.03 14.02
C SER A 217 -18.28 -19.48 13.85
N LEU A 218 -17.39 -20.28 13.23
CA LEU A 218 -16.05 -19.84 12.86
C LEU A 218 -16.08 -18.54 12.04
N SER A 219 -16.99 -18.43 11.05
CA SER A 219 -17.14 -17.20 10.27
C SER A 219 -17.53 -16.01 11.16
N TRP A 220 -18.35 -16.21 12.18
CA TRP A 220 -18.75 -15.13 13.09
C TRP A 220 -17.57 -14.64 13.92
N TRP A 221 -16.78 -15.55 14.49
CA TRP A 221 -15.58 -15.21 15.27
C TRP A 221 -14.51 -14.52 14.42
N THR A 222 -14.20 -15.05 13.23
CA THR A 222 -13.20 -14.46 12.32
C THR A 222 -13.57 -13.02 11.96
N ASN A 223 -14.83 -12.75 11.60
CA ASN A 223 -15.27 -11.40 11.25
C ASN A 223 -15.15 -10.43 12.44
N TRP A 224 -15.50 -10.86 13.66
CA TRP A 224 -15.32 -10.00 14.85
C TRP A 224 -13.86 -9.72 15.17
N ILE A 225 -12.99 -10.71 15.05
CA ILE A 225 -11.54 -10.54 15.23
C ILE A 225 -10.99 -9.54 14.20
N CYS A 226 -11.37 -9.68 12.92
CA CYS A 226 -10.98 -8.74 11.87
C CYS A 226 -11.48 -7.32 12.14
N ILE A 227 -12.69 -7.15 12.68
CA ILE A 227 -13.22 -5.85 13.08
C ILE A 227 -12.40 -5.23 14.20
N VAL A 228 -12.17 -5.97 15.29
CA VAL A 228 -11.40 -5.46 16.45
C VAL A 228 -9.98 -5.11 16.04
N LEU A 229 -9.29 -6.00 15.32
CA LEU A 229 -7.94 -5.74 14.83
C LEU A 229 -7.90 -4.58 13.84
N GLY A 230 -8.86 -4.49 12.92
CA GLY A 230 -8.95 -3.40 11.95
C GLY A 230 -9.16 -2.03 12.62
N VAL A 231 -10.02 -1.96 13.65
CA VAL A 231 -10.23 -0.72 14.42
C VAL A 231 -8.98 -0.36 15.22
N LEU A 232 -8.32 -1.34 15.86
CA LEU A 232 -7.06 -1.10 16.55
C LEU A 232 -5.99 -0.57 15.60
N LEU A 233 -5.82 -1.20 14.43
CA LEU A 233 -4.89 -0.76 13.38
C LEU A 233 -5.17 0.68 12.91
N MET A 234 -6.45 1.01 12.69
CA MET A 234 -6.87 2.35 12.28
C MET A 234 -6.48 3.44 13.30
N ILE A 235 -6.38 3.09 14.58
CA ILE A 235 -5.98 4.03 15.63
C ILE A 235 -4.47 4.04 15.81
N VAL A 236 -3.85 2.87 16.02
CA VAL A 236 -2.44 2.81 16.44
C VAL A 236 -1.48 3.14 15.30
N ALA A 237 -1.74 2.66 14.08
CA ALA A 237 -0.80 2.83 12.97
C ALA A 237 -0.63 4.31 12.56
N PRO A 238 -1.71 5.11 12.40
CA PRO A 238 -1.56 6.54 12.13
C PRO A 238 -0.81 7.30 13.22
N ILE A 239 -0.94 6.90 14.50
CA ILE A 239 -0.17 7.53 15.60
C ILE A 239 1.33 7.26 15.43
N GLY A 240 1.71 6.01 15.14
CA GLY A 240 3.09 5.64 14.84
C GLY A 240 3.64 6.39 13.62
N ALA A 241 2.86 6.41 12.54
CA ALA A 241 3.19 7.08 11.29
C ALA A 241 3.37 8.60 11.45
N LEU A 242 2.44 9.27 12.15
CA LEU A 242 2.52 10.70 12.41
C LEU A 242 3.77 11.05 13.22
N ARG A 243 4.15 10.23 14.21
CA ARG A 243 5.40 10.44 14.94
C ARG A 243 6.61 10.33 14.02
N GLN A 244 6.65 9.34 13.13
CA GLN A 244 7.74 9.20 12.15
C GLN A 244 7.81 10.42 11.24
N ILE A 245 6.67 10.90 10.72
CA ILE A 245 6.59 12.10 9.89
C ILE A 245 7.09 13.32 10.67
N ILE A 246 6.60 13.55 11.89
CA ILE A 246 7.02 14.68 12.74
C ILE A 246 8.51 14.62 13.01
N SER A 247 9.07 13.43 13.28
CA SER A 247 10.51 13.28 13.50
C SER A 247 11.32 13.61 12.26
N LYS A 248 10.91 13.14 11.07
CA LYS A 248 11.60 13.44 9.80
C LYS A 248 11.39 14.89 9.35
N ALA A 249 10.25 15.49 9.67
CA ALA A 249 9.89 16.85 9.27
C ALA A 249 10.66 17.93 10.05
N LYS A 250 11.17 17.64 11.25
CA LYS A 250 11.98 18.59 12.04
C LYS A 250 13.26 19.02 11.32
N ASP A 251 13.86 18.08 10.60
CA ASP A 251 15.13 18.29 9.90
C ASP A 251 14.91 18.59 8.40
N TYR A 252 13.66 18.60 7.94
CA TYR A 252 13.32 18.80 6.54
C TYR A 252 13.16 20.28 6.20
N GLN A 253 13.92 20.76 5.22
CA GLN A 253 13.75 22.09 4.65
C GLN A 253 12.88 22.00 3.39
N PHE A 254 11.76 22.71 3.42
CA PHE A 254 10.87 22.80 2.28
C PHE A 254 11.51 23.64 1.17
N TYR A 255 11.70 23.03 0.00
CA TYR A 255 12.11 23.71 -1.24
C TYR A 255 13.49 24.40 -1.20
N SER A 256 14.40 23.94 -0.33
CA SER A 256 15.83 24.35 -0.30
C SER A 256 16.70 23.49 -1.19
#